data_AF-A0A838TSS8-F1
#
_entry.id   AF-A0A838TSS8-F1
#
_cell.length_a   1.000
_cell.length_b   1.000
_cell.length_c   1.000
_cell.angle_alpha   90.00
_cell.angle_beta   90.00
_cell.angle_gamma   90.00
#
_symmetry.space_group_name_H-M   'P 1'
#
loop_
_entity.id
_entity.type
_entity.pdbx_description
1 polymer ?
#
loop_
_entity_poly.entity_id
_entity_poly.type
_entity_poly.pdbx_seq_one_letter_code
_entity_poly.pdbx_strand_id
1 'polypeptide(L)'
;MENSQSKPAQPQKKSETATSSAQPKSAFEGKPSGTPVMQSFSTPKKAASPVMVLFILVLMAAFGVGTGYGVASMSSAKPGEKSALPNALNPNAPAKGETYGSDDTAAYKDTAEGVLKEGGIEGEGQYHLERPGGESQYVYMTSSTVDLSKFIDKKIKVWGATQTAQTAGWLMDVGKVEVQ
;
A
#
# COMPACT_ATOMS: atom_id res chain seq x y z
N MET A 1 -10.78 57.46 28.66
CA MET A 1 -10.10 58.49 27.85
C MET A 1 -9.37 57.73 26.76
N GLU A 2 -10.04 57.53 25.62
CA GLU A 2 -9.96 58.46 24.47
C GLU A 2 -8.70 58.09 23.66
N ASN A 3 -8.70 57.79 22.37
CA ASN A 3 -9.70 57.89 21.32
C ASN A 3 -9.25 57.06 20.10
N SER A 4 -10.23 56.66 19.28
CA SER A 4 -10.27 56.76 17.80
C SER A 4 -9.11 56.23 16.94
N GLN A 5 -9.32 55.18 16.12
CA GLN A 5 -10.05 55.17 14.83
C GLN A 5 -9.15 55.52 13.64
N SER A 6 -8.94 54.57 12.73
CA SER A 6 -8.99 54.79 11.27
C SER A 6 -8.69 53.52 10.44
N LYS A 7 -9.73 53.02 9.76
CA LYS A 7 -9.70 52.38 8.43
C LYS A 7 -9.42 53.51 7.40
N PRO A 8 -8.77 53.35 6.20
CA PRO A 8 -9.15 52.39 5.14
C PRO A 8 -8.03 51.96 4.13
N ALA A 9 -8.47 51.29 3.05
CA ALA A 9 -7.88 51.20 1.70
C ALA A 9 -7.25 49.85 1.25
N GLN A 10 -8.06 49.09 0.50
CA GLN A 10 -7.66 48.37 -0.73
C GLN A 10 -7.49 49.38 -1.89
N PRO A 11 -7.07 49.06 -3.15
CA PRO A 11 -6.67 47.76 -3.75
C PRO A 11 -5.42 47.85 -4.68
N GLN A 12 -4.82 46.72 -5.10
CA GLN A 12 -4.00 46.68 -6.33
C GLN A 12 -4.08 45.35 -7.10
N LYS A 13 -3.94 45.49 -8.43
CA LYS A 13 -3.79 44.51 -9.54
C LYS A 13 -5.09 43.82 -9.99
N LYS A 14 -5.73 44.14 -11.13
CA LYS A 14 -5.32 44.38 -12.55
C LYS A 14 -4.73 43.14 -13.25
N SER A 15 -5.60 42.40 -13.92
CA SER A 15 -5.38 41.59 -15.14
C SER A 15 -6.76 41.49 -15.83
N GLU A 16 -6.96 42.26 -16.90
CA GLU A 16 -6.94 41.77 -18.30
C GLU A 16 -8.13 40.83 -18.59
N THR A 17 -9.25 41.38 -19.11
CA THR A 17 -9.53 41.62 -20.54
C THR A 17 -9.64 40.32 -21.36
N ALA A 18 -10.87 39.83 -21.50
CA ALA A 18 -11.32 39.08 -22.68
C ALA A 18 -12.85 39.15 -22.78
N THR A 19 -13.37 40.36 -23.02
CA THR A 19 -14.64 40.52 -23.74
C THR A 19 -14.32 40.39 -25.22
N SER A 20 -14.75 39.31 -25.85
CA SER A 20 -14.83 39.20 -27.31
C SER A 20 -16.31 38.94 -27.64
N SER A 21 -17.12 40.00 -27.68
CA SER A 21 -17.59 40.64 -28.91
C SER A 21 -18.23 39.67 -29.91
N ALA A 22 -19.55 39.74 -29.93
CA ALA A 22 -20.43 39.29 -30.99
C ALA A 22 -20.05 39.90 -32.35
N GLN A 23 -20.22 39.13 -33.42
CA GLN A 23 -20.45 39.62 -34.78
C GLN A 23 -21.23 38.58 -35.61
N PRO A 24 -21.85 38.96 -36.75
CA PRO A 24 -23.24 38.67 -37.05
C PRO A 24 -23.44 37.81 -38.32
N LYS A 25 -24.70 37.42 -38.50
CA LYS A 25 -25.41 36.96 -39.70
C LYS A 25 -24.70 37.18 -41.05
N SER A 26 -24.54 36.12 -41.85
CA SER A 26 -24.82 36.15 -43.30
C SER A 26 -24.85 34.72 -43.89
N ALA A 27 -25.73 34.54 -44.88
CA ALA A 27 -25.78 33.46 -45.87
C ALA A 27 -26.26 32.05 -45.41
N PHE A 28 -27.58 31.93 -45.23
CA PHE A 28 -28.29 30.70 -45.53
C PHE A 28 -28.56 30.67 -47.05
N GLU A 29 -27.70 30.00 -47.81
CA GLU A 29 -28.05 29.51 -49.14
C GLU A 29 -27.25 28.23 -49.42
N GLY A 30 -27.90 27.09 -49.19
CA GLY A 30 -27.28 25.77 -49.28
C GLY A 30 -28.34 24.71 -49.57
N LYS A 31 -28.72 24.62 -50.84
CA LYS A 31 -29.32 23.49 -51.58
C LYS A 31 -29.51 22.19 -50.78
N PRO A 32 -30.73 21.61 -50.71
CA PRO A 32 -30.93 20.32 -50.07
C PRO A 32 -30.41 19.20 -50.98
N SER A 33 -29.12 18.89 -50.90
CA SER A 33 -28.62 17.61 -51.42
C SER A 33 -28.83 16.57 -50.33
N GLY A 34 -29.97 15.89 -50.38
CA GLY A 34 -30.18 14.68 -49.63
C GLY A 34 -29.14 13.63 -50.03
N THR A 35 -28.10 13.46 -49.22
CA THR A 35 -27.39 12.20 -49.13
C THR A 35 -28.05 11.40 -48.00
N PRO A 36 -28.63 10.23 -48.27
CA PRO A 36 -29.12 9.37 -47.20
C PRO A 36 -27.94 8.96 -46.32
N VAL A 37 -27.99 9.36 -45.04
CA VAL A 37 -27.06 8.90 -43.99
C VAL A 37 -27.45 7.48 -43.61
N MET A 38 -27.26 6.54 -44.53
CA MET A 38 -27.49 5.12 -44.28
C MET A 38 -26.15 4.48 -43.98
N GLN A 39 -25.78 4.42 -42.71
CA GLN A 39 -24.70 3.55 -42.27
C GLN A 39 -25.19 2.10 -42.35
N SER A 40 -24.69 1.36 -43.34
CA SER A 40 -24.96 -0.07 -43.46
C SER A 40 -24.24 -0.82 -42.35
N PHE A 41 -24.95 -1.22 -41.30
CA PHE A 41 -24.49 -2.25 -40.36
C PHE A 41 -24.85 -3.63 -40.92
N SER A 42 -24.28 -3.97 -42.07
CA SER A 42 -24.37 -5.32 -42.62
C SER A 42 -23.06 -6.05 -42.38
N THR A 43 -22.77 -6.37 -41.11
CA THR A 43 -21.80 -7.42 -40.80
C THR A 43 -22.61 -8.64 -40.37
N PRO A 44 -22.84 -9.64 -41.24
CA PRO A 44 -23.37 -10.90 -40.78
C PRO A 44 -22.34 -11.50 -39.81
N LYS A 45 -22.60 -11.43 -38.51
CA LYS A 45 -21.85 -12.24 -37.54
C LYS A 45 -22.06 -13.69 -37.96
N LYS A 46 -21.00 -14.34 -38.47
CA LYS A 46 -21.00 -15.80 -38.62
C LYS A 46 -21.34 -16.37 -37.25
N ALA A 47 -22.50 -17.00 -37.14
CA ALA A 47 -22.84 -17.77 -35.96
C ALA A 47 -21.71 -18.80 -35.78
N ALA A 48 -21.10 -18.82 -34.60
CA ALA A 48 -20.10 -19.83 -34.29
C ALA A 48 -20.74 -21.21 -34.48
N SER A 49 -20.05 -22.11 -35.16
CA SER A 49 -20.55 -23.47 -35.33
C SER A 49 -20.74 -24.10 -33.94
N PRO A 50 -21.72 -25.01 -33.77
CA PRO A 50 -21.94 -25.68 -32.49
C PRO A 50 -20.67 -26.39 -31.97
N VAL A 51 -19.81 -26.85 -32.88
CA VAL A 51 -18.49 -27.42 -32.57
C VAL A 51 -17.53 -26.37 -31.99
N MET A 52 -17.53 -25.15 -32.53
CA MET A 52 -16.71 -24.06 -32.00
C MET A 52 -17.20 -23.58 -30.63
N VAL A 53 -18.52 -23.55 -30.42
CA VAL A 53 -19.10 -23.22 -29.11
C VAL A 53 -18.75 -24.29 -28.07
N LEU A 54 -18.83 -25.57 -28.43
CA LEU A 54 -18.43 -26.68 -27.57
C LEU A 54 -16.95 -26.61 -27.22
N PHE A 55 -16.10 -26.31 -28.20
CA PHE A 55 -14.65 -26.17 -27.99
C PHE A 55 -14.32 -25.03 -27.01
N ILE A 56 -14.94 -23.87 -27.18
CA ILE A 56 -14.78 -22.72 -26.26
C ILE A 56 -15.24 -23.09 -24.84
N LEU A 57 -16.37 -23.78 -24.70
CA LEU A 57 -16.90 -24.20 -23.41
C LEU A 57 -15.96 -25.18 -22.69
N VAL A 58 -15.39 -26.15 -23.41
CA VAL A 58 -14.38 -27.09 -22.88
C VAL A 58 -13.11 -26.36 -22.49
N LEU A 59 -12.67 -25.38 -23.28
CA LEU A 59 -11.50 -24.56 -22.97
C LEU A 59 -11.73 -23.72 -21.70
N MET A 60 -12.92 -23.14 -21.55
CA MET A 60 -13.30 -22.36 -20.37
C MET A 60 -13.39 -23.25 -19.13
N ALA A 61 -13.90 -24.47 -19.26
CA ALA A 61 -13.92 -25.44 -18.17
C ALA A 61 -12.50 -25.88 -17.78
N ALA A 62 -11.61 -26.14 -18.75
CA ALA A 62 -10.23 -26.52 -18.49
C ALA A 62 -9.42 -25.40 -17.81
N PHE A 63 -9.58 -24.15 -18.28
CA PHE A 63 -8.99 -22.99 -17.60
C PHE A 63 -9.60 -22.77 -16.22
N GLY A 64 -10.91 -22.88 -16.05
CA GLY A 64 -11.57 -22.73 -14.75
C GLY A 64 -11.12 -23.77 -13.72
N VAL A 65 -10.98 -25.03 -14.11
CA VAL A 65 -10.47 -26.09 -13.23
C VAL A 65 -8.97 -25.91 -12.96
N GLY A 66 -8.17 -25.56 -13.98
CA GLY A 66 -6.74 -25.32 -13.83
C GLY A 66 -6.43 -24.16 -12.87
N THR A 67 -7.13 -23.02 -13.02
CA THR A 67 -6.97 -21.86 -12.13
C THR A 67 -7.56 -22.15 -10.75
N GLY A 68 -8.70 -22.83 -10.67
CA GLY A 68 -9.34 -23.19 -9.40
C GLY A 68 -8.48 -24.12 -8.54
N TYR A 69 -7.87 -25.15 -9.14
CA TYR A 69 -7.03 -26.10 -8.40
C TYR A 69 -5.65 -25.52 -8.04
N GLY A 70 -5.06 -24.69 -8.92
CA GLY A 70 -3.79 -24.01 -8.62
C GLY A 70 -3.90 -23.01 -7.47
N VAL A 71 -4.98 -22.20 -7.43
CA VAL A 71 -5.22 -21.24 -6.34
C VAL A 71 -5.63 -21.94 -5.04
N ALA A 72 -6.40 -23.04 -5.11
CA ALA A 72 -6.76 -23.82 -3.93
C ALA A 72 -5.55 -24.53 -3.30
N SER A 73 -4.60 -25.01 -4.13
CA SER A 73 -3.35 -25.59 -3.63
C SER A 73 -2.41 -24.55 -3.01
N MET A 74 -2.47 -23.28 -3.44
CA MET A 74 -1.69 -22.19 -2.82
C MET A 74 -2.40 -21.56 -1.62
N SER A 75 -3.72 -21.71 -1.51
CA SER A 75 -4.54 -21.26 -0.36
C SER A 75 -4.64 -22.30 0.75
N SER A 76 -3.95 -23.44 0.64
CA SER A 76 -3.82 -24.41 1.72
C SER A 76 -2.79 -23.96 2.78
N ALA A 77 -2.79 -22.66 3.09
CA ALA A 77 -2.15 -22.16 4.30
C ALA A 77 -2.83 -22.83 5.49
N LYS A 78 -2.02 -23.30 6.42
CA LYS A 78 -2.47 -24.00 7.63
C LYS A 78 -3.55 -23.15 8.33
N PRO A 79 -4.61 -23.76 8.90
CA PRO A 79 -5.57 -23.02 9.71
C PRO A 79 -4.84 -22.38 10.89
N GLY A 80 -4.52 -21.09 10.80
CA GLY A 80 -3.74 -20.35 11.80
C GLY A 80 -2.82 -19.26 11.25
N GLU A 81 -2.41 -19.32 9.97
CA GLU A 81 -1.64 -18.23 9.36
C GLU A 81 -2.61 -17.14 8.85
N LYS A 82 -2.58 -15.97 9.51
CA LYS A 82 -3.22 -14.74 9.01
C LYS A 82 -2.73 -14.56 7.57
N SER A 83 -3.65 -14.56 6.60
CA SER A 83 -3.37 -14.35 5.17
C SER A 83 -2.59 -13.04 4.97
N ALA A 84 -1.26 -13.10 5.02
CA ALA A 84 -0.41 -12.00 4.65
C ALA A 84 -0.48 -11.91 3.12
N LEU A 85 -1.16 -10.88 2.62
CA LEU A 85 -0.99 -10.47 1.23
C LEU A 85 0.52 -10.40 0.94
N PRO A 86 1.00 -10.85 -0.22
CA PRO A 86 2.41 -10.66 -0.57
C PRO A 86 2.74 -9.17 -0.48
N ASN A 87 3.64 -8.83 0.44
CA ASN A 87 4.07 -7.45 0.73
C ASN A 87 4.53 -6.68 -0.52
N ALA A 88 4.84 -7.39 -1.62
CA ALA A 88 5.16 -6.86 -2.94
C ALA A 88 4.04 -5.99 -3.56
N LEU A 89 2.80 -6.09 -3.07
CA LEU A 89 1.67 -5.29 -3.53
C LEU A 89 1.31 -4.11 -2.60
N ASN A 90 1.98 -3.99 -1.46
CA ASN A 90 1.73 -2.90 -0.52
C ASN A 90 2.76 -1.77 -0.73
N PRO A 91 2.35 -0.59 -1.27
CA PRO A 91 3.27 0.54 -1.47
C PRO A 91 3.83 1.10 -0.15
N ASN A 92 3.26 0.72 1.00
CA ASN A 92 3.72 1.10 2.33
C ASN A 92 4.50 -0.02 3.04
N ALA A 93 4.86 -1.10 2.33
CA ALA A 93 5.70 -2.14 2.88
C ALA A 93 7.11 -1.58 3.17
N PRO A 94 7.69 -1.87 4.35
CA PRO A 94 9.03 -1.40 4.64
C PRO A 94 10.04 -2.05 3.69
N ALA A 95 10.86 -1.21 3.06
CA ALA A 95 11.83 -1.62 2.06
C ALA A 95 13.16 -2.00 2.72
N LYS A 96 13.89 -2.88 2.04
CA LYS A 96 15.21 -3.34 2.49
C LYS A 96 16.22 -2.19 2.48
N GLY A 97 16.97 -2.02 3.56
CA GLY A 97 17.96 -0.95 3.74
C GLY A 97 17.37 0.36 4.27
N GLU A 98 16.05 0.45 4.41
CA GLU A 98 15.41 1.61 5.02
C GLU A 98 15.47 1.54 6.54
N THR A 99 15.63 2.71 7.15
CA THR A 99 15.64 2.89 8.61
C THR A 99 14.39 3.64 9.05
N TYR A 100 13.79 3.19 10.13
CA TYR A 100 12.56 3.73 10.71
C TYR A 100 12.77 4.02 12.19
N GLY A 101 12.27 5.15 12.67
CA GLY A 101 12.30 5.51 14.09
C GLY A 101 13.01 6.81 14.41
N SER A 102 13.52 6.90 15.64
CA SER A 102 14.23 8.07 16.14
C SER A 102 15.72 8.03 15.82
N ASP A 103 16.28 9.17 15.44
CA ASP A 103 17.72 9.37 15.25
C ASP A 103 18.49 9.57 16.58
N ASP A 104 17.81 9.47 17.72
CA ASP A 104 18.43 9.60 19.04
C ASP A 104 19.30 8.38 19.41
N THR A 105 20.49 8.34 18.84
CA THR A 105 21.51 7.33 19.12
C THR A 105 22.09 7.41 20.53
N ALA A 106 21.82 8.48 21.30
CA ALA A 106 22.28 8.60 22.67
C ALA A 106 21.37 7.84 23.64
N ALA A 107 20.06 7.84 23.39
CA ALA A 107 19.08 7.07 24.16
C ALA A 107 19.12 5.58 23.81
N TYR A 108 19.32 5.23 22.54
CA TYR A 108 19.24 3.85 22.03
C TYR A 108 20.63 3.30 21.66
N LYS A 109 21.42 2.94 22.68
CA LYS A 109 22.82 2.50 22.50
C LYS A 109 22.96 1.02 22.22
N ASP A 110 22.01 0.22 22.65
CA ASP A 110 22.07 -1.22 22.49
C ASP A 110 21.55 -1.62 21.12
N THR A 111 22.14 -2.66 20.54
CA THR A 111 21.73 -3.17 19.22
C THR A 111 21.54 -4.66 19.24
N ALA A 112 20.53 -5.13 18.52
CA ALA A 112 20.30 -6.54 18.26
C ALA A 112 19.91 -6.76 16.80
N GLU A 113 20.22 -7.95 16.28
CA GLU A 113 19.83 -8.37 14.95
C GLU A 113 19.18 -9.74 15.01
N GLY A 114 18.19 -9.98 14.16
CA GLY A 114 17.46 -11.25 14.13
C GLY A 114 16.24 -11.19 13.24
N VAL A 115 15.46 -12.27 13.25
CA VAL A 115 14.14 -12.30 12.62
C VAL A 115 13.10 -11.87 13.64
N LEU A 116 12.33 -10.83 13.32
CA LEU A 116 11.29 -10.34 14.22
C LEU A 116 10.08 -11.26 14.22
N LYS A 117 9.63 -11.64 15.41
CA LYS A 117 8.44 -12.45 15.64
C LYS A 117 7.50 -11.76 16.62
N GLU A 118 6.20 -12.03 16.45
CA GLU A 118 5.17 -11.61 17.38
C GLU A 118 5.22 -12.51 18.63
N GLY A 119 5.11 -11.92 19.82
CA GLY A 119 5.07 -12.65 21.09
C GLY A 119 6.07 -12.15 22.13
N GLY A 120 5.62 -12.11 23.37
CA GLY A 120 6.43 -11.83 24.56
C GLY A 120 6.67 -13.07 25.42
N ILE A 121 7.27 -12.86 26.59
CA ILE A 121 7.47 -13.89 27.61
C ILE A 121 6.81 -13.47 28.92
N GLU A 122 5.87 -14.28 29.44
CA GLU A 122 5.18 -14.06 30.73
C GLU A 122 4.60 -12.65 30.94
N GLY A 123 4.17 -11.98 29.86
CA GLY A 123 3.63 -10.63 29.90
C GLY A 123 4.67 -9.51 29.74
N GLU A 124 5.94 -9.85 29.50
CA GLU A 124 7.02 -8.93 29.16
C GLU A 124 7.32 -8.95 27.66
N GLY A 125 7.39 -7.75 27.06
CA GLY A 125 7.61 -7.58 25.63
C GLY A 125 6.39 -7.96 24.79
N GLN A 126 6.25 -7.32 23.63
CA GLN A 126 5.19 -7.63 22.66
C GLN A 126 5.72 -8.42 21.45
N TYR A 127 7.03 -8.33 21.22
CA TYR A 127 7.74 -8.95 20.12
C TYR A 127 9.05 -9.53 20.62
N HIS A 128 9.65 -10.43 19.84
CA HIS A 128 10.99 -10.93 20.10
C HIS A 128 11.80 -11.09 18.81
N LEU A 129 13.12 -11.03 18.94
CA LEU A 129 14.04 -11.39 17.85
C LEU A 129 14.54 -12.83 18.01
N GLU A 130 14.31 -13.63 16.98
CA GLU A 130 14.95 -14.93 16.83
C GLU A 130 16.37 -14.75 16.32
N ARG A 131 17.32 -15.21 17.13
CA ARG A 131 18.76 -15.18 16.86
C ARG A 131 19.28 -16.59 16.58
N PRO A 132 20.41 -16.73 15.87
CA PRO A 132 20.98 -18.05 15.53
C PRO A 132 21.36 -18.92 16.75
N GLY A 133 21.35 -18.36 17.97
CA GLY A 133 21.60 -19.09 19.22
C GLY A 133 20.39 -19.81 19.82
N GLY A 134 19.22 -19.80 19.17
CA GLY A 134 18.00 -20.46 19.65
C GLY A 134 17.23 -19.66 20.70
N GLU A 135 16.24 -20.31 21.33
CA GLU A 135 15.26 -19.71 22.24
C GLU A 135 15.88 -19.01 23.46
N SER A 136 17.04 -19.50 23.93
CA SER A 136 17.76 -18.90 25.06
C SER A 136 18.37 -17.53 24.75
N GLN A 137 18.50 -17.18 23.47
CA GLN A 137 19.14 -15.95 22.99
C GLN A 137 18.13 -14.96 22.41
N TYR A 138 16.84 -15.18 22.65
CA TYR A 138 15.77 -14.27 22.26
C TYR A 138 15.89 -12.93 22.95
N VAL A 139 15.64 -11.88 22.18
CA VAL A 139 15.60 -10.52 22.66
C VAL A 139 14.15 -10.08 22.62
N TYR A 140 13.54 -9.94 23.79
CA TYR A 140 12.17 -9.46 23.92
C TYR A 140 12.17 -7.94 23.85
N MET A 141 11.14 -7.39 23.22
CA MET A 141 11.09 -5.97 22.97
C MET A 141 9.70 -5.37 23.00
N THR A 142 9.71 -4.08 23.34
CA THR A 142 8.55 -3.21 23.31
C THR A 142 8.73 -2.15 22.24
N SER A 143 7.62 -1.80 21.59
CA SER A 143 7.56 -0.77 20.56
C SER A 143 7.22 0.57 21.22
N SER A 144 8.22 1.44 21.46
CA SER A 144 7.95 2.82 21.93
C SER A 144 7.79 3.81 20.79
N THR A 145 8.68 3.76 19.80
CA THR A 145 8.75 4.78 18.73
C THR A 145 8.39 4.21 17.36
N VAL A 146 8.66 2.93 17.12
CA VAL A 146 8.52 2.30 15.80
C VAL A 146 7.48 1.19 15.86
N ASP A 147 6.52 1.21 14.95
CA ASP A 147 5.55 0.13 14.80
C ASP A 147 6.21 -1.15 14.27
N LEU A 148 6.56 -2.04 15.19
CA LEU A 148 7.22 -3.32 14.93
C LEU A 148 6.33 -4.31 14.14
N SER A 149 5.01 -4.15 14.16
CA SER A 149 4.09 -5.06 13.47
C SER A 149 4.33 -5.13 11.95
N LYS A 150 4.85 -4.05 11.37
CA LYS A 150 5.16 -3.94 9.94
C LYS A 150 6.37 -4.78 9.52
N PHE A 151 7.17 -5.23 10.48
CA PHE A 151 8.44 -5.91 10.27
C PHE A 151 8.41 -7.37 10.72
N ILE A 152 7.23 -7.91 11.09
CA ILE A 152 7.08 -9.31 11.46
C ILE A 152 7.58 -10.20 10.31
N ASP A 153 8.30 -11.26 10.67
CA ASP A 153 8.97 -12.21 9.78
C ASP A 153 10.07 -11.62 8.89
N LYS A 154 10.51 -10.39 9.17
CA LYS A 154 11.65 -9.78 8.48
C LYS A 154 12.91 -9.89 9.33
N LYS A 155 14.04 -10.03 8.66
CA LYS A 155 15.34 -9.83 9.28
C LYS A 155 15.54 -8.34 9.48
N ILE A 156 15.74 -7.92 10.72
CA ILE A 156 15.93 -6.52 11.06
C ILE A 156 17.08 -6.36 12.04
N LYS A 157 17.66 -5.15 12.03
CA LYS A 157 18.54 -4.66 13.07
C LYS A 157 17.80 -3.60 13.86
N VAL A 158 17.79 -3.75 15.18
CA VAL A 158 17.11 -2.83 16.09
C VAL A 158 18.13 -2.09 16.94
N TRP A 159 17.81 -0.84 17.27
CA TRP A 159 18.49 -0.06 18.30
C TRP A 159 17.51 0.27 19.40
N GLY A 160 17.93 0.02 20.62
CA GLY A 160 17.09 0.19 21.79
C GLY A 160 17.89 0.53 23.04
N ALA A 161 17.15 0.66 24.13
CA ALA A 161 17.68 0.75 25.48
C ALA A 161 17.32 -0.55 26.21
N THR A 162 18.31 -1.29 26.67
CA THR A 162 18.10 -2.49 27.47
C THR A 162 17.50 -2.11 28.81
N GLN A 163 16.45 -2.83 29.21
CA GLN A 163 15.75 -2.62 30.46
C GLN A 163 15.88 -3.87 31.33
N THR A 164 15.72 -3.68 32.64
CA THR A 164 15.64 -4.80 33.57
C THR A 164 14.31 -5.51 33.37
N ALA A 165 14.35 -6.82 33.17
CA ALA A 165 13.18 -7.68 33.06
C ALA A 165 13.11 -8.63 34.27
N GLN A 166 11.91 -9.15 34.55
CA GLN A 166 11.66 -10.12 35.61
C GLN A 166 11.86 -11.55 35.09
N THR A 167 11.40 -11.81 33.87
CA THR A 167 11.43 -13.13 33.24
C THR A 167 12.30 -13.14 31.98
N ALA A 168 12.24 -12.09 31.16
CA ALA A 168 13.03 -12.03 29.94
C ALA A 168 14.54 -11.96 30.24
N GLY A 169 15.32 -12.85 29.63
CA GLY A 169 16.79 -12.78 29.71
C GLY A 169 17.36 -11.50 29.11
N TRP A 170 16.67 -10.94 28.11
CA TRP A 170 16.97 -9.64 27.53
C TRP A 170 15.66 -8.96 27.13
N LEU A 171 15.35 -7.85 27.78
CA LEU A 171 14.27 -6.95 27.42
C LEU A 171 14.84 -5.61 26.95
N MET A 172 14.34 -5.08 25.83
CA MET A 172 14.73 -3.75 25.36
C MET A 172 13.56 -2.94 24.82
N ASP A 173 13.63 -1.63 24.97
CA ASP A 173 12.72 -0.71 24.32
C ASP A 173 13.30 -0.21 22.99
N VAL A 174 12.56 -0.36 21.89
CA VAL A 174 13.08 -0.12 20.54
C VAL A 174 12.68 1.26 20.03
N GLY A 175 13.71 2.07 19.76
CA GLY A 175 13.57 3.41 19.22
C GLY A 175 13.82 3.50 17.71
N LYS A 176 14.59 2.56 17.14
CA LYS A 176 14.98 2.58 15.73
C LYS A 176 15.14 1.16 15.18
N VAL A 177 14.77 0.98 13.91
CA VAL A 177 14.82 -0.30 13.19
C VAL A 177 15.36 -0.08 11.78
N GLU A 178 16.21 -0.99 11.31
CA GLU A 178 16.71 -1.07 9.94
C GLU A 178 16.36 -2.44 9.36
N VAL A 179 15.81 -2.46 8.15
CA VAL A 179 15.45 -3.71 7.46
C VAL A 179 16.66 -4.26 6.71
N GLN A 180 17.00 -5.53 6.96
CA GLN A 180 18.20 -6.20 6.44
C GLN A 180 17.96 -7.09 5.22
#